data_AF-A0A838MPX4-F1
#
_entry.id   AF-A0A838MPX4-F1
#
_cell.length_a   1.000
_cell.length_b   1.000
_cell.length_c   1.000
_cell.angle_alpha   90.00
_cell.angle_beta   90.00
_cell.angle_gamma   90.00
#
_symmetry.space_group_name_H-M   'P 1'
#
loop_
_entity.id
_entity.type
_entity.pdbx_description
1 polymer ?
#
loop_
_entity_poly.entity_id
_entity_poly.type
_entity_poly.pdbx_seq_one_letter_code
_entity_poly.pdbx_strand_id
1 'polypeptide(L)'
;LTTYRRLAEHALDDLKPWLAPMGPGWTDEQALPGGDIPGGDKDELLRAVQERWPFLGLAQAERLAHAYGSRVERVLGAARDWPGLGEDFGAGLTAAEVDYLCGHEWARSAEDILWRRTKLGLVCPPGTTERLEAYLQGRGQG
;
A
#
# COMPACT_ATOMS: atom_id res chain seq x y z
N LEU A 1 10.65 -8.33 -14.82
CA LEU A 1 9.64 -8.68 -13.80
C LEU A 1 8.81 -9.92 -14.16
N THR A 2 8.67 -10.36 -15.41
CA THR A 2 7.81 -11.50 -15.80
C THR A 2 8.25 -12.87 -15.28
N THR A 3 9.54 -13.07 -14.96
CA THR A 3 10.09 -14.36 -14.49
C THR A 3 10.45 -14.39 -13.01
N TYR A 4 10.15 -13.33 -12.25
CA TYR A 4 10.67 -13.18 -10.89
C TYR A 4 10.28 -14.34 -9.96
N ARG A 5 9.02 -14.81 -10.03
CA ARG A 5 8.53 -15.94 -9.24
C ARG A 5 9.26 -17.24 -9.58
N ARG A 6 9.39 -17.54 -10.88
CA ARG A 6 10.09 -18.74 -11.36
C ARG A 6 11.58 -18.71 -11.02
N LEU A 7 12.20 -17.54 -11.06
CA LEU A 7 13.60 -17.36 -10.68
C LEU A 7 13.81 -17.55 -9.17
N ALA A 8 12.87 -17.10 -8.34
CA ALA A 8 12.90 -17.36 -6.90
C ALA A 8 12.71 -18.86 -6.58
N GLU A 9 11.80 -19.56 -7.27
CA GLU A 9 11.62 -21.02 -7.14
C GLU A 9 12.91 -21.78 -7.50
N HIS A 10 13.54 -21.42 -8.63
CA HIS A 10 14.80 -22.05 -9.05
C HIS A 10 15.93 -21.80 -8.04
N ALA A 11 16.07 -20.57 -7.53
CA ALA A 11 17.07 -20.26 -6.52
C ALA A 11 16.89 -21.09 -5.23
N LEU A 12 15.64 -21.35 -4.82
CA LEU A 12 15.37 -22.23 -3.68
C LEU A 12 15.70 -23.70 -4.00
N ASP A 13 15.44 -24.16 -5.22
CA ASP A 13 15.82 -25.51 -5.67
C ASP A 13 17.34 -25.72 -5.62
N ASP A 14 18.12 -24.74 -6.08
CA ASP A 14 19.58 -24.77 -6.01
C ASP A 14 20.07 -24.81 -4.57
N LEU A 15 19.40 -24.09 -3.65
CA LEU A 15 19.80 -23.99 -2.25
C LEU A 15 19.42 -25.20 -1.38
N LYS A 16 18.50 -26.06 -1.85
CA LYS A 16 18.01 -27.25 -1.12
C LYS A 16 19.11 -28.12 -0.51
N PRO A 17 20.27 -28.39 -1.15
CA PRO A 17 21.30 -29.25 -0.59
C PRO A 17 21.98 -28.69 0.68
N TRP A 18 21.89 -27.39 0.93
CA TRP A 18 22.58 -26.71 2.04
C TRP A 18 21.65 -26.24 3.16
N LEU A 19 20.34 -26.43 3.01
CA LEU A 19 19.33 -26.00 3.96
C LEU A 19 18.70 -27.20 4.68
N ALA A 20 18.13 -26.95 5.87
CA ALA A 20 17.29 -27.93 6.56
C ALA A 20 16.11 -28.36 5.66
N PRO A 21 15.50 -29.54 5.89
CA PRO A 21 14.40 -30.04 5.05
C PRO A 21 13.32 -28.97 4.83
N MET A 22 13.07 -28.66 3.55
CA MET A 22 12.10 -27.64 3.12
C MET A 22 10.82 -28.28 2.59
N GLY A 23 9.68 -27.59 2.73
CA GLY A 23 8.42 -27.97 2.10
C GLY A 23 8.41 -27.79 0.57
N PRO A 24 7.37 -28.28 -0.13
CA PRO A 24 7.20 -28.06 -1.57
C PRO A 24 6.98 -26.57 -1.89
N GLY A 25 7.20 -26.19 -3.16
CA GLY A 25 6.85 -24.86 -3.66
C GLY A 25 5.35 -24.61 -3.52
N TRP A 26 4.97 -23.43 -3.04
CA TRP A 26 3.59 -23.09 -2.68
C TRP A 26 3.13 -21.72 -3.23
N THR A 27 4.03 -20.97 -3.86
CA THR A 27 3.81 -19.55 -4.20
C THR A 27 2.92 -19.31 -5.42
N ASP A 28 2.52 -20.37 -6.13
CA ASP A 28 1.60 -20.30 -7.26
C ASP A 28 0.12 -20.21 -6.84
N GLU A 29 -0.21 -20.70 -5.64
CA GLU A 29 -1.58 -20.73 -5.12
C GLU A 29 -1.88 -19.62 -4.09
N GLN A 30 -0.87 -18.87 -3.63
CA GLN A 30 -1.08 -17.82 -2.62
C GLN A 30 -1.24 -16.44 -3.25
N ALA A 31 -2.34 -15.77 -2.93
CA ALA A 31 -2.52 -14.36 -3.22
C ALA A 31 -1.45 -13.52 -2.51
N LEU A 32 -0.84 -12.58 -3.23
CA LEU A 32 0.07 -11.64 -2.60
C LEU A 32 -0.67 -10.74 -1.59
N PRO A 33 -0.02 -10.33 -0.51
CA PRO A 33 -0.33 -9.11 0.25
C PRO A 33 -1.21 -8.05 -0.44
N GLY A 34 -2.51 -7.97 -0.09
CA GLY A 34 -3.44 -6.96 -0.65
C GLY A 34 -4.23 -7.43 -1.87
N GLY A 35 -3.79 -8.51 -2.52
CA GLY A 35 -4.49 -9.18 -3.62
C GLY A 35 -5.45 -10.28 -3.17
N ASP A 36 -5.59 -10.50 -1.86
CA ASP A 36 -6.56 -11.40 -1.22
C ASP A 36 -7.98 -10.83 -1.26
N ILE A 37 -8.42 -10.44 -2.46
CA ILE A 37 -9.78 -9.97 -2.75
C ILE A 37 -10.65 -11.22 -2.99
N PRO A 38 -11.78 -11.39 -2.29
CA PRO A 38 -12.70 -12.51 -2.54
C PRO A 38 -13.07 -12.60 -4.01
N GLY A 39 -12.85 -13.76 -4.63
CA GLY A 39 -13.12 -13.97 -6.06
C GLY A 39 -12.30 -13.12 -7.04
N GLY A 40 -11.37 -12.29 -6.57
CA GLY A 40 -10.65 -11.32 -7.39
C GLY A 40 -11.52 -10.19 -7.94
N ASP A 41 -12.73 -9.98 -7.42
CA ASP A 41 -13.67 -8.98 -7.92
C ASP A 41 -13.31 -7.58 -7.42
N LYS A 42 -12.67 -6.81 -8.31
CA LYS A 42 -12.24 -5.44 -8.02
C LYS A 42 -13.41 -4.45 -7.98
N ASP A 43 -14.49 -4.72 -8.71
CA ASP A 43 -15.66 -3.85 -8.77
C ASP A 43 -16.48 -3.98 -7.49
N GLU A 44 -16.57 -5.20 -6.95
CA GLU A 44 -17.14 -5.45 -5.63
C GLU A 44 -16.31 -4.78 -4.52
N LEU A 45 -14.98 -4.88 -4.57
CA LEU A 45 -14.11 -4.17 -3.62
C LEU A 45 -14.33 -2.66 -3.69
N LEU A 46 -14.33 -2.07 -4.89
CA LEU A 46 -14.54 -0.63 -5.05
C LEU A 46 -15.89 -0.20 -4.49
N ARG A 47 -16.96 -0.96 -4.77
CA ARG A 47 -18.29 -0.68 -4.23
C ARG A 47 -18.29 -0.71 -2.70
N ALA A 48 -17.66 -1.73 -2.09
CA ALA A 48 -17.54 -1.83 -0.64
C ALA A 48 -16.76 -0.66 -0.04
N VAL A 49 -15.70 -0.18 -0.71
CA VAL A 49 -14.95 1.02 -0.30
C VAL A 49 -15.83 2.27 -0.35
N GLN A 50 -16.59 2.45 -1.43
CA GLN A 50 -17.49 3.62 -1.58
C GLN A 50 -18.65 3.60 -0.58
N GLU A 51 -19.18 2.42 -0.26
CA GLU A 51 -20.24 2.26 0.75
C GLU A 51 -19.72 2.57 2.15
N ARG A 52 -18.50 2.12 2.48
CA ARG A 52 -17.92 2.31 3.82
C ARG A 52 -17.34 3.69 4.06
N TRP A 53 -16.70 4.30 3.06
CA TRP A 53 -16.12 5.64 3.14
C TRP A 53 -16.69 6.55 2.04
N PRO A 54 -17.99 6.90 2.08
CA PRO A 54 -18.67 7.64 1.02
C PRO A 54 -18.12 9.05 0.78
N PHE A 55 -17.43 9.62 1.78
CA PHE A 55 -16.85 10.96 1.68
C PHE A 55 -15.63 11.06 0.74
N LEU A 56 -15.02 9.94 0.35
CA LEU A 56 -13.82 9.92 -0.51
C LEU A 56 -14.12 10.37 -1.94
N GLY A 57 -15.34 10.12 -2.43
CA GLY A 57 -15.65 10.21 -3.85
C GLY A 57 -15.00 9.08 -4.67
N LEU A 58 -15.42 8.96 -5.94
CA LEU A 58 -15.04 7.85 -6.80
C LEU A 58 -13.53 7.78 -7.07
N ALA A 59 -12.91 8.89 -7.47
CA ALA A 59 -11.50 8.89 -7.88
C ALA A 59 -10.54 8.46 -6.76
N GLN A 60 -10.79 8.92 -5.53
CA GLN A 60 -9.97 8.55 -4.37
C GLN A 60 -10.22 7.09 -3.95
N ALA A 61 -11.48 6.64 -3.97
CA ALA A 61 -11.82 5.24 -3.69
C ALA A 61 -11.14 4.29 -4.69
N GLU A 62 -11.20 4.60 -5.99
CA GLU A 62 -10.51 3.84 -7.05
C GLU A 62 -9.00 3.81 -6.83
N ARG A 63 -8.38 4.96 -6.56
CA ARG A 63 -6.94 5.05 -6.32
C ARG A 63 -6.50 4.14 -5.17
N LEU A 64 -7.19 4.23 -4.03
CA LEU A 64 -6.85 3.46 -2.84
C LEU A 64 -7.15 1.97 -3.00
N ALA A 65 -8.29 1.61 -3.59
CA ALA A 65 -8.63 0.22 -3.89
C ALA A 65 -7.62 -0.42 -4.86
N HIS A 66 -7.17 0.34 -5.87
CA HIS A 66 -6.16 -0.14 -6.81
C HIS A 66 -4.78 -0.28 -6.17
N ALA A 67 -4.38 0.66 -5.31
CA ALA A 67 -3.06 0.66 -4.67
C ALA A 67 -2.94 -0.40 -3.57
N TYR A 68 -3.97 -0.57 -2.75
CA TYR A 68 -3.90 -1.36 -1.52
C TYR A 68 -4.79 -2.60 -1.52
N GLY A 69 -5.72 -2.71 -2.46
CA GLY A 69 -6.66 -3.83 -2.53
C GLY A 69 -7.41 -4.04 -1.22
N SER A 70 -7.39 -5.27 -0.72
CA SER A 70 -8.01 -5.66 0.56
C SER A 70 -7.51 -4.85 1.78
N ARG A 71 -6.34 -4.21 1.68
CA ARG A 71 -5.70 -3.47 2.78
C ARG A 71 -6.17 -2.03 2.89
N VAL A 72 -7.04 -1.57 2.00
CA VAL A 72 -7.64 -0.23 2.07
C VAL A 72 -8.29 0.05 3.43
N GLU A 73 -8.85 -0.97 4.09
CA GLU A 73 -9.38 -0.85 5.44
C GLU A 73 -8.30 -0.55 6.49
N ARG A 74 -7.10 -1.10 6.34
CA ARG A 74 -5.97 -0.81 7.25
C ARG A 74 -5.43 0.60 7.04
N VAL A 75 -5.58 1.14 5.83
CA VAL A 75 -5.19 2.51 5.48
C VAL A 75 -6.18 3.50 6.08
N LEU A 76 -7.47 3.32 5.83
CA LEU A 76 -8.52 4.29 6.16
C LEU A 76 -9.10 4.11 7.58
N GLY A 77 -8.97 2.92 8.15
CA GLY A 77 -9.42 2.59 9.49
C GLY A 77 -10.90 2.94 9.74
N ALA A 78 -11.13 3.72 10.79
CA ALA A 78 -12.46 4.16 11.23
C ALA A 78 -12.80 5.60 10.81
N ALA A 79 -12.01 6.23 9.93
CA ALA A 79 -12.26 7.59 9.48
C ALA A 79 -13.66 7.73 8.86
N ARG A 80 -14.32 8.84 9.15
CA ARG A 80 -15.69 9.13 8.69
C ARG A 80 -15.78 10.34 7.77
N ASP A 81 -14.69 11.07 7.63
CA ASP A 81 -14.54 12.28 6.84
C ASP A 81 -13.06 12.51 6.51
N TRP A 82 -12.80 13.53 5.68
CA TRP A 82 -11.44 13.93 5.31
C TRP A 82 -10.58 14.35 6.51
N PRO A 83 -11.07 15.18 7.45
CA PRO A 83 -10.32 15.49 8.67
C PRO A 83 -9.93 14.26 9.50
N GLY A 84 -10.77 13.23 9.52
CA GLY A 84 -10.48 11.95 10.18
C GLY A 84 -9.34 11.15 9.55
N LEU A 85 -8.93 11.48 8.32
CA LEU A 85 -7.72 10.94 7.67
C LEU A 85 -6.45 11.74 8.00
N GLY A 86 -6.58 12.83 8.75
CA GLY A 86 -5.50 13.72 9.16
C GLY A 86 -5.10 14.71 8.07
N GLU A 87 -3.82 15.12 8.09
CA GLU A 87 -3.29 16.12 7.16
C GLU A 87 -3.38 15.67 5.70
N ASP A 88 -3.81 16.57 4.82
CA ASP A 88 -3.79 16.38 3.36
C ASP A 88 -2.51 16.97 2.77
N PHE A 89 -1.63 16.10 2.28
CA PHE A 89 -0.37 16.47 1.64
C PHE A 89 -0.54 16.91 0.18
N GLY A 90 -1.74 16.73 -0.39
CA GLY A 90 -2.06 17.00 -1.79
C GLY A 90 -2.19 15.72 -2.61
N ALA A 91 -2.85 15.83 -3.76
CA ALA A 91 -3.16 14.70 -4.66
C ALA A 91 -3.87 13.51 -3.97
N GLY A 92 -4.58 13.78 -2.87
CA GLY A 92 -5.28 12.77 -2.08
C GLY A 92 -4.38 11.95 -1.14
N LEU A 93 -3.11 12.31 -0.98
CA LEU A 93 -2.22 11.69 0.01
C LEU A 93 -2.54 12.23 1.40
N THR A 94 -2.95 11.36 2.32
CA THR A 94 -3.34 11.73 3.68
C THR A 94 -2.35 11.20 4.72
N ALA A 95 -2.36 11.79 5.91
CA ALA A 95 -1.57 11.30 7.05
C ALA A 95 -1.87 9.83 7.38
N ALA A 96 -3.13 9.40 7.32
CA ALA A 96 -3.51 7.99 7.50
C ALA A 96 -2.80 7.05 6.51
N GLU A 97 -2.70 7.45 5.23
CA GLU A 97 -1.97 6.70 4.21
C GLU A 97 -0.46 6.70 4.45
N VAL A 98 0.12 7.85 4.80
CA VAL A 98 1.55 7.95 5.16
C VAL A 98 1.89 7.05 6.35
N ASP A 99 1.05 7.06 7.38
CA ASP A 99 1.21 6.25 8.58
C ASP A 99 1.16 4.76 8.27
N TYR A 100 0.22 4.36 7.42
CA TYR A 100 0.14 2.99 6.93
C TYR A 100 1.41 2.59 6.16
N LEU A 101 1.89 3.44 5.24
CA LEU A 101 3.09 3.18 4.45
C LEU A 101 4.34 3.05 5.32
N CYS A 102 4.47 3.87 6.36
CA CYS A 102 5.57 3.75 7.32
C CYS A 102 5.45 2.48 8.18
N GLY A 103 4.26 2.18 8.70
CA GLY A 103 4.03 1.07 9.61
C GLY A 103 4.04 -0.32 8.95
N HIS A 104 3.63 -0.40 7.68
CA HIS A 104 3.37 -1.68 7.01
C HIS A 104 4.14 -1.87 5.70
N GLU A 105 4.68 -0.80 5.11
CA GLU A 105 5.41 -0.86 3.83
C GLU A 105 6.84 -0.30 3.91
N TRP A 106 7.35 -0.12 5.14
CA TRP A 106 8.72 0.32 5.44
C TRP A 106 9.13 1.63 4.76
N ALA A 107 8.19 2.53 4.47
CA ALA A 107 8.53 3.86 3.98
C ALA A 107 9.27 4.65 5.06
N ARG A 108 10.47 5.17 4.74
CA ARG A 108 11.30 5.93 5.68
C ARG A 108 11.59 7.36 5.23
N SER A 109 11.24 7.71 3.99
CA SER A 109 11.45 9.03 3.42
C SER A 109 10.27 9.47 2.56
N ALA A 110 10.18 10.78 2.30
CA ALA A 110 9.24 11.32 1.32
C ALA A 110 9.45 10.70 -0.07
N GLU A 111 10.70 10.37 -0.42
CA GLU A 111 11.02 9.71 -1.69
C GLU A 111 10.41 8.30 -1.79
N ASP A 112 10.48 7.50 -0.71
CA ASP A 112 9.86 6.17 -0.68
C ASP A 112 8.36 6.26 -0.95
N ILE A 113 7.70 7.20 -0.27
CA ILE A 113 6.26 7.44 -0.37
C ILE A 113 5.89 7.90 -1.78
N LEU A 114 6.51 8.98 -2.25
CA LEU A 114 6.11 9.67 -3.48
C LEU A 114 6.52 8.94 -4.74
N TRP A 115 7.65 8.23 -4.75
CA TRP A 115 8.23 7.67 -5.97
C TRP A 115 8.28 6.16 -6.01
N ARG A 116 8.20 5.45 -4.87
CA ARG A 116 8.21 3.98 -4.86
C ARG A 116 6.82 3.41 -4.58
N ARG A 117 6.18 3.84 -3.49
CA ARG A 117 4.91 3.27 -3.01
C ARG A 117 3.68 3.80 -3.74
N THR A 118 3.60 5.12 -3.95
CA THR A 118 2.36 5.74 -4.46
C THR A 118 2.47 6.27 -5.88
N LYS A 119 3.68 6.69 -6.32
CA LYS A 119 3.90 7.47 -7.56
C LYS A 119 3.23 8.85 -7.57
N LEU A 120 2.73 9.33 -6.43
CA LEU A 120 2.08 10.64 -6.33
C LEU A 120 3.04 11.83 -6.51
N GLY A 121 4.36 11.60 -6.48
CA GLY A 121 5.36 12.61 -6.84
C GLY A 121 5.19 13.19 -8.26
N LEU A 122 4.44 12.51 -9.13
CA LEU A 122 4.11 12.98 -10.48
C LEU A 122 3.03 14.09 -10.50
N VAL A 123 2.20 14.19 -9.46
CA VAL A 123 0.99 15.03 -9.45
C VAL A 123 0.84 15.89 -8.19
N CYS A 124 1.64 15.64 -7.15
CA CYS A 124 1.61 16.43 -5.93
C CYS A 124 2.01 17.89 -6.19
N PRO A 125 1.42 18.84 -5.47
CA PRO A 125 1.79 20.25 -5.58
C PRO A 125 3.23 20.50 -5.08
N PRO A 126 3.88 21.60 -5.51
CA PRO A 126 5.14 22.05 -4.94
C PRO A 126 5.03 22.21 -3.41
N GLY A 127 6.09 21.90 -2.67
CA GLY A 127 6.09 21.96 -1.20
C GLY A 127 5.65 20.67 -0.50
N THR A 128 5.16 19.66 -1.25
CA THR A 128 4.68 18.40 -0.67
C THR A 128 5.81 17.60 -0.02
N THR A 129 6.99 17.57 -0.64
CA THR A 129 8.15 16.83 -0.13
C THR A 129 8.57 17.36 1.24
N GLU A 130 8.69 18.68 1.37
CA GLU A 130 9.09 19.35 2.61
C GLU A 130 8.10 19.10 3.75
N ARG A 131 6.80 19.15 3.43
CA ARG A 131 5.73 18.83 4.39
C ARG A 131 5.78 17.37 4.85
N LEU A 132 6.01 16.43 3.93
CA LEU A 132 6.17 15.02 4.28
C LEU A 132 7.42 14.78 5.13
N GLU A 133 8.54 15.41 4.81
CA GLU A 133 9.76 15.28 5.61
C GLU A 133 9.56 15.81 7.03
N ALA A 134 8.91 16.97 7.19
CA ALA A 134 8.56 17.52 8.49
C ALA A 134 7.63 16.56 9.27
N TYR A 135 6.62 15.99 8.61
CA TYR A 135 5.72 15.02 9.21
C TYR A 135 6.44 13.75 9.67
N LEU A 136 7.32 13.19 8.83
CA LEU A 136 8.10 11.99 9.14
C LEU A 136 9.09 12.21 10.29
N GLN A 137 9.71 13.39 10.38
CA GLN A 137 10.57 13.76 11.51
C GLN A 137 9.78 13.86 12.82
N GLY A 138 8.55 14.38 12.77
CA GLY A 138 7.64 14.44 13.92
C GLY A 138 7.19 13.06 14.39
N ARG A 139 6.95 12.12 13.47
CA ARG A 139 6.58 10.73 13.80
C ARG A 139 7.67 9.95 14.54
N GLY A 140 8.95 10.21 14.26
CA GLY A 140 10.08 9.49 14.87
C GLY A 140 10.33 9.80 16.35
N GLN A 141 9.60 10.77 16.93
CA GLN A 141 9.77 11.22 18.31
C GLN A 141 8.68 10.69 19.28
N GLY A 142 7.84 9.75 18.81
CA GLY A 142 6.74 9.14 19.58
C GLY A 142 7.04 7.73 20.09
#